data_AF-K0I135-F1
#
_entry.id   AF-K0I135-F1
#
_cell.length_a   1.000
_cell.length_b   1.000
_cell.length_c   1.000
_cell.angle_alpha   90.00
_cell.angle_beta   90.00
_cell.angle_gamma   90.00
#
_symmetry.space_group_name_H-M   'P 1'
#
loop_
_entity.id
_entity.type
_entity.pdbx_description
1 polymer ?
#
loop_
_entity_poly.entity_id
_entity_poly.type
_entity_poly.pdbx_seq_one_letter_code
_entity_poly.pdbx_strand_id
1 'polypeptide(L)'
;MSTPHSTTTPRSAPVARTTPTVEQQRVLDRIELQRERLRARRVARAQAHAHALAEQAGGPSGGADASLALRAAGFAREHPLAVAAMAGVALVAGPRRLIRWAGIVLPMVMRLRR
;
A
#
# COMPACT_ATOMS: atom_id res chain seq x y z
N MET A 1 -23.01 -38.30 18.77
CA MET A 1 -23.82 -38.23 17.54
C MET A 1 -23.40 -36.96 16.80
N SER A 2 -22.61 -37.07 15.74
CA SER A 2 -22.10 -35.92 14.98
C SER A 2 -22.65 -35.99 13.55
N THR A 3 -23.33 -34.94 13.10
CA THR A 3 -23.87 -34.84 11.75
C THR A 3 -22.79 -34.30 10.78
N PRO A 4 -22.58 -34.94 9.62
CA PRO A 4 -21.71 -34.39 8.59
C PRO A 4 -22.46 -33.29 7.81
N HIS A 5 -21.94 -32.07 7.88
CA HIS A 5 -22.38 -30.95 7.04
C HIS A 5 -21.69 -31.07 5.68
N SER A 6 -22.49 -31.39 4.65
CA SER A 6 -22.00 -31.41 3.27
C SER A 6 -21.79 -29.98 2.79
N THR A 7 -20.53 -29.55 2.69
CA THR A 7 -20.17 -28.31 1.99
C THR A 7 -20.26 -28.56 0.48
N THR A 8 -21.37 -28.16 -0.13
CA THR A 8 -21.52 -28.15 -1.59
C THR A 8 -20.64 -27.06 -2.17
N THR A 9 -19.43 -27.42 -2.58
CA THR A 9 -18.55 -26.56 -3.40
C THR A 9 -19.19 -26.36 -4.78
N PRO A 10 -19.43 -25.12 -5.25
CA PRO A 10 -19.97 -24.90 -6.59
C PRO A 10 -18.94 -25.36 -7.63
N ARG A 11 -19.28 -26.44 -8.34
CA ARG A 11 -18.50 -26.99 -9.45
C ARG A 11 -18.45 -25.96 -10.59
N SER A 12 -17.29 -25.34 -10.80
CA SER A 12 -17.03 -24.54 -12.00
C SER A 12 -17.04 -25.45 -13.23
N ALA A 13 -18.13 -25.42 -13.99
CA ALA A 13 -18.18 -26.03 -15.32
C ALA A 13 -17.41 -25.13 -16.32
N PRO A 14 -16.75 -25.72 -17.35
CA PRO A 14 -16.04 -24.95 -18.36
C PRO A 14 -17.05 -24.16 -19.21
N VAL A 15 -17.11 -22.84 -19.03
CA VAL A 15 -17.99 -21.97 -19.81
C VAL A 15 -17.39 -21.84 -21.21
N ALA A 16 -18.02 -22.49 -22.19
CA ALA A 16 -17.87 -22.10 -23.59
C ALA A 16 -18.21 -20.60 -23.70
N ARG A 17 -17.29 -19.80 -24.22
CA ARG A 17 -17.44 -18.34 -24.33
C ARG A 17 -18.53 -18.01 -25.36
N THR A 18 -19.78 -18.05 -24.92
CA THR A 18 -20.92 -17.59 -25.71
C THR A 18 -21.03 -16.08 -25.57
N THR A 19 -21.34 -15.39 -26.66
CA THR A 19 -21.66 -13.96 -26.63
C THR A 19 -22.93 -13.77 -25.80
N PRO A 20 -22.91 -12.92 -24.76
CA PRO A 20 -24.06 -12.74 -23.88
C PRO A 20 -25.25 -12.17 -24.66
N THR A 21 -26.44 -12.66 -24.35
CA THR A 21 -27.68 -12.11 -24.92
C THR A 21 -27.94 -10.70 -24.36
N VAL A 22 -28.78 -9.91 -25.02
CA VAL A 22 -29.05 -8.51 -24.61
C VAL A 22 -29.54 -8.40 -23.16
N GLU A 23 -30.39 -9.34 -22.71
CA GLU A 23 -30.86 -9.37 -21.32
C GLU A 23 -29.74 -9.73 -20.34
N GLN A 24 -28.82 -10.63 -20.72
CA GLN A 24 -27.66 -10.95 -19.90
C GLN A 24 -26.71 -9.74 -19.81
N GLN A 25 -26.56 -8.98 -20.89
CA GLN A 25 -25.75 -7.76 -20.88
C GLN A 25 -26.29 -6.73 -19.88
N ARG A 26 -27.61 -6.51 -19.83
CA ARG A 26 -28.23 -5.61 -18.84
C ARG A 26 -27.96 -6.03 -17.39
N VAL A 27 -27.89 -7.33 -17.12
CA VAL A 27 -27.52 -7.86 -15.80
C VAL A 27 -26.05 -7.58 -15.49
N LEU A 28 -25.16 -7.78 -16.47
CA LEU A 28 -23.73 -7.48 -16.32
C LEU A 28 -23.50 -6.00 -16.04
N ASP A 29 -24.14 -5.10 -16.79
CA ASP A 29 -24.03 -3.65 -16.59
C ASP A 29 -24.45 -3.27 -15.16
N ARG A 30 -25.51 -3.90 -14.64
CA ARG A 30 -25.95 -3.70 -13.26
C ARG A 30 -24.94 -4.22 -12.23
N ILE A 31 -24.32 -5.37 -12.49
CA ILE A 31 -23.27 -5.93 -11.63
C ILE A 31 -22.04 -5.02 -11.61
N GLU A 32 -21.67 -4.42 -12.74
CA GLU A 32 -20.56 -3.48 -12.81
C GLU A 32 -20.80 -2.25 -11.94
N LEU A 33 -21.98 -1.63 -12.04
CA LEU A 33 -22.38 -0.53 -11.16
C LEU A 33 -22.34 -0.91 -9.67
N GLN A 34 -22.76 -2.14 -9.33
CA GLN A 34 -22.68 -2.64 -7.97
C GLN A 34 -21.23 -2.84 -7.51
N ARG A 35 -20.37 -3.37 -8.37
CA ARG A 35 -18.95 -3.59 -8.09
C ARG A 35 -18.21 -2.26 -7.92
N GLU A 36 -18.52 -1.24 -8.71
CA GLU A 36 -17.96 0.10 -8.55
C GLU A 36 -18.31 0.68 -7.18
N ARG A 37 -19.56 0.59 -6.75
CA ARG A 37 -19.99 1.00 -5.40
C ARG A 37 -19.23 0.26 -4.31
N LEU A 38 -19.03 -1.06 -4.46
CA LEU A 38 -18.25 -1.85 -3.51
C LEU A 38 -16.77 -1.47 -3.51
N ARG A 39 -16.17 -1.21 -4.68
CA ARG A 39 -14.78 -0.76 -4.81
C ARG A 39 -14.57 0.59 -4.12
N ALA A 40 -15.44 1.57 -4.35
CA ALA A 40 -15.36 2.87 -3.67
C ALA A 40 -15.39 2.73 -2.15
N ARG A 41 -16.29 1.88 -1.61
CA ARG A 41 -16.36 1.58 -0.18
C ARG A 41 -15.12 0.85 0.35
N ARG A 42 -14.50 -0.03 -0.43
CA ARG A 42 -13.25 -0.71 -0.04
C ARG A 42 -12.08 0.27 0.03
N VAL A 43 -11.97 1.20 -0.93
CA VAL A 43 -10.94 2.24 -0.92
C VAL A 43 -11.08 3.13 0.31
N ALA A 44 -12.29 3.62 0.61
CA ALA A 44 -12.53 4.43 1.80
C ALA A 44 -12.17 3.69 3.10
N ARG A 45 -12.50 2.40 3.21
CA ARG A 45 -12.10 1.58 4.37
C ARG A 45 -10.60 1.35 4.45
N ALA A 46 -9.93 1.10 3.32
CA ALA A 46 -8.49 0.94 3.29
C ALA A 46 -7.78 2.21 3.73
N GLN A 47 -8.28 3.38 3.30
CA GLN A 47 -7.78 4.68 3.74
C GLN A 47 -8.03 4.89 5.24
N ALA A 48 -9.24 4.63 5.74
CA ALA A 48 -9.55 4.75 7.16
C ALA A 48 -8.66 3.83 8.02
N HIS A 49 -8.39 2.61 7.57
CA HIS A 49 -7.50 1.67 8.24
C HIS A 49 -6.04 2.14 8.20
N ALA A 50 -5.58 2.70 7.08
CA ALA A 50 -4.24 3.28 6.97
C ALA A 50 -4.07 4.49 7.92
N HIS A 51 -5.09 5.36 8.01
CA HIS A 51 -5.11 6.46 8.97
C HIS A 51 -5.11 5.95 10.42
N ALA A 52 -5.92 4.94 10.75
CA ALA A 52 -5.95 4.37 12.10
C ALA A 52 -4.60 3.74 12.49
N LEU A 53 -3.92 3.06 11.56
CA LEU A 53 -2.57 2.55 11.79
C LEU A 53 -1.55 3.68 11.96
N ALA A 54 -1.68 4.77 11.19
CA ALA A 54 -0.80 5.94 11.32
C ALA A 54 -1.00 6.65 12.67
N GLU A 55 -2.23 6.79 13.15
CA GLU A 55 -2.54 7.33 14.48
C GLU A 55 -1.97 6.45 15.60
N GLN A 56 -2.07 5.12 15.49
CA GLN A 56 -1.49 4.19 16.47
C GLN A 56 0.05 4.18 16.43
N ALA A 57 0.65 4.39 15.26
CA ALA A 57 2.10 4.55 15.12
C ALA A 57 2.59 5.94 15.55
N GLY A 58 1.68 6.92 15.64
CA GLY A 58 1.90 8.32 15.99
C GLY A 58 1.96 8.60 17.49
N GLY A 59 2.66 7.77 18.27
CA GLY A 59 3.15 8.19 19.60
C GLY A 59 4.02 9.45 19.49
N PRO A 60 4.35 10.14 20.60
CA PRO A 60 4.69 11.59 20.68
C PRO A 60 5.84 12.13 19.80
N SER A 61 6.50 11.33 18.96
CA SER A 61 7.46 11.75 17.94
C SER A 61 7.21 11.19 16.52
N GLY A 62 6.22 10.33 16.29
CA GLY A 62 6.19 9.42 15.11
C GLY A 62 5.23 9.77 13.96
N GLY A 63 4.29 10.70 14.10
CA GLY A 63 3.24 10.93 13.10
C GLY A 63 3.72 11.48 11.76
N ALA A 64 4.68 12.41 11.78
CA ALA A 64 5.29 12.97 10.55
C ALA A 64 6.24 11.96 9.88
N ASP A 65 7.02 11.24 10.69
CA ASP A 65 7.97 10.23 10.22
C ASP A 65 7.27 9.02 9.61
N ALA A 66 6.09 8.62 10.11
CA ALA A 66 5.30 7.53 9.53
C ALA A 66 4.83 7.85 8.09
N SER A 67 4.39 9.08 7.84
CA SER A 67 3.99 9.53 6.49
C SER A 67 5.21 9.64 5.55
N LEU A 68 6.35 10.09 6.07
CA LEU A 68 7.61 10.13 5.33
C LEU A 68 8.15 8.73 5.03
N ALA A 69 8.04 7.79 5.97
CA ALA A 69 8.42 6.40 5.78
C ALA A 69 7.56 5.71 4.71
N LEU A 70 6.25 6.01 4.66
CA LEU A 70 5.37 5.49 3.62
C LEU A 70 5.74 6.06 2.23
N ARG A 71 6.06 7.35 2.14
CA ARG A 71 6.57 7.96 0.90
C ARG A 71 7.94 7.42 0.50
N ALA A 72 8.84 7.22 1.47
CA ALA A 72 10.15 6.62 1.23
C ALA A 72 10.03 5.17 0.75
N ALA A 73 9.07 4.39 1.27
CA ALA A 73 8.78 3.05 0.80
C ALA A 73 8.20 3.04 -0.63
N GLY A 74 7.38 4.03 -0.99
CA GLY A 74 6.93 4.26 -2.37
C GLY A 74 8.10 4.58 -3.31
N PHE A 75 8.90 5.59 -2.94
CA PHE A 75 10.11 5.98 -3.68
C PHE A 75 11.09 4.81 -3.87
N ALA A 76 11.26 3.96 -2.85
CA ALA A 76 12.14 2.81 -2.94
C ALA A 76 11.67 1.77 -3.96
N ARG A 77 10.35 1.61 -4.13
CA ARG A 77 9.77 0.75 -5.17
C ARG A 77 9.88 1.36 -6.56
N GLU A 78 9.71 2.67 -6.68
CA GLU A 78 9.77 3.39 -7.96
C GLU A 78 11.22 3.59 -8.45
N HIS A 79 12.18 3.72 -7.54
CA HIS A 79 13.59 4.00 -7.85
C HIS A 79 14.56 3.04 -7.16
N PRO A 80 14.54 1.73 -7.50
CA PRO A 80 15.39 0.74 -6.86
C PRO A 80 16.90 1.00 -7.08
N LEU A 81 17.29 1.52 -8.24
CA LEU A 81 18.68 1.90 -8.53
C LEU A 81 19.19 3.05 -7.65
N ALA A 82 18.36 4.07 -7.41
CA ALA A 82 18.73 5.18 -6.54
C ALA A 82 18.92 4.73 -5.09
N VAL A 83 18.04 3.84 -4.61
CA VAL A 83 18.18 3.22 -3.29
C VAL A 83 19.45 2.37 -3.19
N ALA A 84 19.73 1.54 -4.20
CA ALA A 84 20.94 0.72 -4.22
C ALA A 84 22.22 1.57 -4.20
N ALA A 85 22.24 2.67 -4.96
CA ALA A 85 23.35 3.61 -4.96
C ALA A 85 23.55 4.26 -3.58
N MET A 86 22.47 4.74 -2.97
CA MET A 86 22.51 5.33 -1.61
C MET A 86 23.00 4.32 -0.56
N ALA A 87 22.50 3.09 -0.61
CA ALA A 87 22.94 2.00 0.27
C ALA A 87 24.44 1.68 0.06
N GLY A 88 24.89 1.62 -1.20
CA GLY A 88 26.30 1.42 -1.53
C GLY A 88 27.21 2.52 -0.98
N VAL A 89 26.82 3.79 -1.16
CA VAL A 89 27.55 4.94 -0.59
C VAL A 89 27.59 4.86 0.93
N ALA A 90 26.49 4.49 1.58
CA ALA A 90 26.43 4.35 3.04
C ALA A 90 27.38 3.25 3.56
N LEU A 91 27.44 2.11 2.86
CA LEU A 91 28.37 1.02 3.19
C LEU A 91 29.84 1.45 3.05
N VAL A 92 30.18 2.16 1.98
CA VAL A 92 31.55 2.67 1.74
C VAL A 92 31.95 3.75 2.75
N ALA A 93 31.02 4.63 3.14
CA ALA A 93 31.31 5.69 4.09
C ALA A 93 31.50 5.16 5.52
N GLY A 94 30.73 4.13 5.90
CA GLY A 94 30.76 3.52 7.24
C GLY A 94 30.05 4.38 8.32
N PRO A 95 29.58 3.75 9.40
CA PRO A 95 28.68 4.38 10.38
C PRO A 95 29.34 5.54 11.14
N ARG A 96 30.64 5.46 11.45
CA ARG A 96 31.35 6.52 12.18
C ARG A 96 31.49 7.82 11.38
N ARG A 97 31.66 7.74 10.06
CA ARG A 97 31.70 8.95 9.22
C ARG A 97 30.30 9.53 9.05
N LEU A 98 29.28 8.70 8.85
CA LEU A 98 27.89 9.15 8.72
C LEU A 98 27.43 9.99 9.92
N ILE A 99 27.70 9.53 11.15
CA ILE A 99 27.32 10.26 12.38
C ILE A 99 28.02 11.63 12.45
N ARG A 100 29.30 11.69 12.05
CA ARG A 100 30.07 12.95 12.08
C ARG A 100 29.57 13.95 11.03
N TRP A 101 29.18 13.47 9.86
CA TRP A 101 28.60 14.32 8.81
C TRP A 101 27.15 14.71 9.12
N ALA A 102 26.38 13.88 9.82
CA ALA A 102 25.02 14.21 10.23
C ALA A 102 24.99 15.50 11.06
N GLY A 103 25.92 15.70 12.00
CA GLY A 103 26.01 16.94 12.79
C GLY A 103 26.31 18.20 11.97
N ILE A 104 26.94 18.06 10.80
CA ILE A 104 27.27 19.18 9.90
C ILE A 104 26.11 19.47 8.93
N VAL A 105 25.47 18.44 8.40
CA VAL A 105 24.40 18.56 7.38
C VAL A 105 23.06 18.92 8.02
N LEU A 106 22.75 18.36 9.20
CA LEU A 106 21.49 18.59 9.91
C LEU A 106 21.14 20.09 10.08
N PRO A 107 22.05 20.97 10.53
CA PRO A 107 21.74 22.39 10.68
C PRO A 107 21.50 23.11 9.33
N MET A 108 22.13 22.69 8.23
CA MET A 108 21.85 23.26 6.91
C MET A 108 20.44 22.90 6.41
N VAL A 109 20.03 21.64 6.60
CA VAL A 109 18.69 21.19 6.20
C VAL A 109 17.60 21.88 7.03
N MET A 110 17.85 22.06 8.33
CA MET A 110 16.94 22.82 9.21
C MET A 110 16.78 24.27 8.75
N ARG A 111 17.84 24.91 8.24
CA ARG A 111 17.77 26.26 7.68
C ARG A 111 16.94 26.35 6.40
N LEU A 112 16.89 25.28 5.60
CA LEU A 112 16.15 25.26 4.34
C LEU A 112 14.64 25.01 4.53
N ARG A 113 14.24 24.48 5.69
CA ARG A 113 12.82 24.25 6.04
C ARG A 113 12.15 25.45 6.70
N ARG A 114 12.86 26.57 6.86
CA ARG A 114 12.38 27.80 7.50
C ARG A 114 12.12 28.86 6.45
#